data_AF-A0A1G2DRW4-F1
#
_entry.id   AF-A0A1G2DRW4-F1
#
_cell.length_a   1.000
_cell.length_b   1.000
_cell.length_c   1.000
_cell.angle_alpha   90.00
_cell.angle_beta   90.00
_cell.angle_gamma   90.00
#
_symmetry.space_group_name_H-M   'P 1'
#
loop_
_entity.id
_entity.type
_entity.pdbx_description
1 polymer ?
#
loop_
_entity_poly.entity_id
_entity_poly.type
_entity_poly.pdbx_seq_one_letter_code
_entity_poly.pdbx_strand_id
1 'polypeptide(L)'
;MKNKFYDFEPVDFLGNGKHCISVAKQLKDGCGETGKAEANYPMRVLLIHGIELLLKSLILHFDSSKFSKEHDIKKLYDTAKDIVIQKELGIQDFLSEDEIKKIVDDYYPDSMKARYYNKTSRFDFSIFYSLENFVKILEEYIKPNT
;
A
#
# COMPACT_ATOMS: atom_id res chain seq x y z
N MET A 1 -4.33 13.99 -29.82
CA MET A 1 -3.98 14.56 -28.50
C MET A 1 -3.92 13.42 -27.51
N LYS A 2 -2.77 13.14 -26.89
CA LYS A 2 -2.65 12.18 -25.78
C LYS A 2 -3.03 12.91 -24.49
N ASN A 3 -3.89 12.31 -23.68
CA ASN A 3 -4.48 12.90 -22.47
C ASN A 3 -3.40 13.23 -21.42
N LYS A 4 -3.12 14.52 -21.22
CA LYS A 4 -2.23 15.07 -20.17
C LYS A 4 -2.79 14.95 -18.73
N PHE A 5 -4.00 14.41 -18.55
CA PHE A 5 -4.66 14.32 -17.24
C PHE A 5 -4.08 13.20 -16.34
N TYR A 6 -3.49 12.15 -16.93
CA TYR A 6 -2.97 11.00 -16.18
C TYR A 6 -1.56 11.22 -15.61
N ASP A 7 -0.89 12.33 -15.90
CA ASP A 7 0.49 12.55 -15.45
C ASP A 7 0.57 12.96 -13.97
N PHE A 8 -0.52 13.49 -13.40
CA PHE A 8 -0.60 13.94 -12.00
C PHE A 8 -1.16 12.88 -11.05
N GLU A 9 -2.08 12.04 -11.52
CA GLU A 9 -2.73 11.02 -10.69
C GLU A 9 -1.75 10.03 -10.01
N PRO A 10 -0.66 9.57 -10.65
CA PRO A 10 0.33 8.74 -9.97
C PRO A 10 1.04 9.44 -8.81
N VAL A 11 1.32 10.74 -8.95
CA VAL A 11 1.96 11.56 -7.91
C VAL A 11 1.01 11.75 -6.72
N ASP A 12 -0.27 11.99 -6.99
CA ASP A 12 -1.29 12.12 -5.95
C ASP A 12 -1.50 10.80 -5.19
N PHE A 13 -1.57 9.67 -5.92
CA PHE A 13 -1.64 8.35 -5.31
C PHE A 13 -0.41 8.05 -4.44
N LEU A 14 0.80 8.38 -4.91
CA LEU A 14 2.03 8.22 -4.13
C LEU A 14 2.01 9.09 -2.86
N GLY A 15 1.67 10.37 -3.00
CA GLY A 15 1.62 11.31 -1.88
C GLY A 15 0.63 10.88 -0.81
N ASN A 16 -0.58 10.50 -1.20
CA ASN A 16 -1.60 10.02 -0.27
C ASN A 16 -1.21 8.67 0.35
N GLY A 17 -0.66 7.74 -0.44
CA GLY A 17 -0.20 6.44 0.06
C GLY A 17 0.88 6.59 1.12
N LYS A 18 1.91 7.42 0.84
CA LYS A 18 2.96 7.77 1.78
C LYS A 18 2.41 8.40 3.07
N HIS A 19 1.45 9.31 2.95
CA HIS A 19 0.82 9.94 4.10
C HIS A 19 0.11 8.90 4.98
N CYS A 20 -0.66 7.99 4.39
CA CYS A 20 -1.33 6.92 5.13
C CYS A 20 -0.34 6.03 5.90
N ILE A 21 0.76 5.60 5.26
CA ILE A 21 1.79 4.80 5.92
C ILE A 21 2.46 5.58 7.07
N SER A 22 2.73 6.87 6.87
CA SER A 22 3.30 7.73 7.91
C SER A 22 2.39 7.86 9.14
N VAL A 23 1.10 8.10 8.94
CA VAL A 23 0.13 8.18 10.04
C VAL A 23 -0.04 6.82 10.72
N ALA A 24 -0.09 5.72 9.96
CA ALA A 24 -0.13 4.38 10.53
C ALA A 24 1.09 4.10 11.43
N LYS A 25 2.29 4.55 11.02
CA LYS A 25 3.51 4.43 11.84
C LYS A 25 3.44 5.30 13.12
N GLN A 26 2.94 6.53 13.03
CA GLN A 26 2.73 7.38 14.21
C GLN A 26 1.74 6.75 15.20
N LEU A 27 0.67 6.14 14.71
CA LEU A 27 -0.28 5.41 15.54
C LEU A 27 0.37 4.22 16.23
N LYS A 28 1.17 3.42 15.50
CA LYS A 28 1.98 2.35 16.10
C LYS A 28 2.86 2.88 17.24
N ASP A 29 3.64 3.93 16.97
CA ASP A 29 4.63 4.46 17.91
C ASP A 29 3.95 5.09 19.14
N GLY A 30 2.75 5.66 18.98
CA GLY A 30 1.94 6.23 20.06
C GLY A 30 1.23 5.21 20.96
N CYS A 31 1.23 3.91 20.61
CA CYS A 31 0.55 2.87 21.39
C CYS A 31 1.38 2.25 22.53
N GLY A 32 2.71 2.47 22.56
CA GLY A 32 3.61 1.75 23.48
C GLY A 32 3.63 0.23 23.26
N GLU A 33 4.39 -0.51 24.07
CA GLU A 33 4.51 -1.99 23.96
C GLU A 33 3.21 -2.75 24.29
N THR A 34 2.19 -2.07 24.83
CA THR A 34 0.94 -2.65 25.30
C THR A 34 -0.22 -2.25 24.39
N GLY A 35 -0.24 -2.85 23.20
CA GLY A 35 -1.28 -2.66 22.19
C GLY A 35 -2.70 -2.78 22.74
N LYS A 36 -3.35 -1.64 23.00
CA LYS A 36 -4.80 -1.56 23.14
C LYS A 36 -5.41 -1.94 21.79
N ALA A 37 -6.30 -2.93 21.79
CA ALA A 37 -6.93 -3.50 20.60
C ALA A 37 -7.54 -2.44 19.64
N GLU A 38 -7.98 -1.31 20.19
CA GLU A 38 -8.58 -0.20 19.46
C GLU A 38 -7.58 0.60 18.60
N ALA A 39 -6.34 0.75 19.06
CA ALA A 39 -5.34 1.55 18.34
C ALA A 39 -4.69 0.79 17.17
N ASN A 40 -4.95 -0.52 17.07
CA ASN A 40 -4.58 -1.33 15.92
C ASN A 40 -5.52 -1.14 14.72
N TYR A 41 -6.80 -0.83 14.91
CA TYR A 41 -7.75 -0.80 13.79
C TYR A 41 -7.54 0.39 12.84
N PRO A 42 -7.49 1.66 13.30
CA PRO A 42 -7.21 2.79 12.41
C PRO A 42 -5.86 2.66 11.70
N MET A 43 -4.84 2.17 12.42
CA MET A 43 -3.53 1.87 11.85
C MET A 43 -3.62 0.85 10.72
N ARG A 44 -4.32 -0.28 10.90
CA ARG A 44 -4.49 -1.32 9.88
C ARG A 44 -5.23 -0.79 8.66
N VAL A 45 -6.30 -0.03 8.85
CA VAL A 45 -7.05 0.59 7.74
C VAL A 45 -6.16 1.53 6.94
N LEU A 46 -5.42 2.40 7.62
CA LEU A 46 -4.46 3.30 6.97
C LEU A 46 -3.35 2.54 6.25
N LEU A 47 -2.86 1.43 6.81
CA LEU A 47 -1.85 0.60 6.17
C LEU A 47 -2.37 -0.06 4.88
N ILE A 48 -3.53 -0.71 4.93
CA ILE A 48 -4.18 -1.32 3.76
C ILE A 48 -4.39 -0.26 2.67
N HIS A 49 -4.96 0.88 3.04
CA HIS A 49 -5.24 1.93 2.08
C HIS A 49 -3.96 2.56 1.52
N GLY A 50 -2.93 2.74 2.36
CA GLY A 50 -1.63 3.19 1.89
C GLY A 50 -1.05 2.25 0.82
N ILE A 51 -1.09 0.95 1.06
CA ILE A 51 -0.64 -0.07 0.09
C ILE A 51 -1.44 -0.01 -1.20
N GLU A 52 -2.76 0.11 -1.10
CA GLU A 52 -3.65 0.25 -2.25
C GLU A 52 -3.23 1.43 -3.14
N LEU A 53 -2.99 2.59 -2.54
CA LEU A 53 -2.64 3.81 -3.25
C LEU A 53 -1.24 3.71 -3.87
N LEU A 54 -0.27 3.11 -3.18
CA LEU A 54 1.08 2.89 -3.73
C LEU A 54 1.07 1.93 -4.92
N LEU A 55 0.29 0.84 -4.84
CA LEU A 55 0.11 -0.09 -5.96
C LEU A 55 -0.57 0.60 -7.15
N LYS A 56 -1.63 1.38 -6.90
CA LYS A 56 -2.32 2.18 -7.93
C LYS A 56 -1.40 3.21 -8.58
N SER A 57 -0.54 3.86 -7.79
CA SER A 57 0.48 4.79 -8.29
C SER A 57 1.44 4.09 -9.27
N LEU A 58 1.99 2.93 -8.87
CA LEU A 58 2.88 2.13 -9.71
C LEU A 58 2.18 1.71 -11.01
N ILE A 59 1.00 1.08 -10.91
CA ILE A 59 0.26 0.58 -12.08
C ILE A 59 -0.03 1.73 -13.04
N LEU A 60 -0.58 2.84 -12.53
CA LEU A 60 -0.96 3.96 -13.38
C LEU A 60 0.24 4.63 -14.06
N HIS A 61 1.37 4.74 -13.36
CA HIS A 61 2.60 5.32 -13.91
C HIS A 61 3.21 4.46 -15.03
N PHE A 62 3.32 3.15 -14.81
CA PHE A 62 4.07 2.27 -15.73
C PHE A 62 3.19 1.59 -16.79
N ASP A 63 1.91 1.37 -16.51
CA ASP A 63 0.93 0.82 -17.46
C ASP A 63 -0.52 1.21 -17.11
N SER A 64 -0.90 2.44 -17.47
CA SER A 64 -2.26 2.94 -17.24
C SER A 64 -3.37 2.13 -17.92
N SER A 65 -3.06 1.27 -18.89
CA SER A 65 -4.04 0.37 -19.50
C SER A 65 -4.47 -0.77 -18.57
N LYS A 66 -3.64 -1.08 -17.57
CA LYS A 66 -3.89 -2.09 -16.52
C LYS A 66 -4.49 -1.47 -15.26
N PHE A 67 -4.66 -0.15 -15.22
CA PHE A 67 -5.23 0.52 -14.06
C PHE A 67 -6.67 0.07 -13.82
N SER A 68 -6.97 -0.23 -12.56
CA SER A 68 -8.30 -0.61 -12.10
C SER A 68 -8.73 0.27 -10.94
N LYS A 69 -10.02 0.63 -10.92
CA LYS A 69 -10.67 1.28 -9.78
C LYS A 69 -11.00 0.29 -8.65
N GLU A 70 -10.77 -1.00 -8.86
CA GLU A 70 -10.93 -2.02 -7.81
C GLU A 70 -10.05 -1.71 -6.59
N HIS A 71 -10.49 -2.18 -5.42
CA HIS A 71 -9.79 -2.02 -4.14
C HIS A 71 -9.14 -3.32 -3.66
N ASP A 72 -9.18 -4.38 -4.48
CA ASP A 72 -8.65 -5.71 -4.15
C ASP A 72 -7.11 -5.67 -4.16
N ILE A 73 -6.52 -5.69 -2.96
CA ILE A 73 -5.07 -5.58 -2.77
C ILE A 73 -4.32 -6.72 -3.46
N LYS A 74 -4.85 -7.95 -3.44
CA LYS A 74 -4.15 -9.10 -4.04
C LYS A 74 -4.07 -8.93 -5.55
N LYS A 75 -5.19 -8.56 -6.19
CA LYS A 75 -5.20 -8.28 -7.64
C LYS A 75 -4.31 -7.10 -8.03
N LEU A 76 -4.33 -6.02 -7.24
CA LEU A 76 -3.47 -4.86 -7.47
C LEU A 76 -1.99 -5.24 -7.35
N TYR A 77 -1.64 -6.04 -6.34
CA TYR A 77 -0.28 -6.53 -6.15
C TYR A 77 0.17 -7.42 -7.31
N ASP A 78 -0.65 -8.40 -7.72
CA ASP A 78 -0.33 -9.29 -8.84
C ASP A 78 -0.12 -8.49 -10.13
N THR A 79 -0.98 -7.50 -10.38
CA THR A 79 -0.85 -6.60 -11.54
C THR A 79 0.44 -5.78 -11.47
N ALA A 80 0.76 -5.20 -10.31
CA ALA A 80 1.98 -4.42 -10.12
C ALA A 80 3.25 -5.27 -10.30
N LYS A 81 3.24 -6.50 -9.77
CA LYS A 81 4.34 -7.47 -9.91
C LYS A 81 4.57 -7.85 -11.37
N ASP A 82 3.51 -8.14 -12.11
CA ASP A 82 3.59 -8.41 -13.55
C ASP A 82 4.20 -7.24 -14.32
N ILE A 83 3.79 -6.00 -14.00
CA ILE A 83 4.35 -4.78 -14.61
C ILE A 83 5.84 -4.64 -14.29
N VAL A 84 6.24 -4.83 -13.03
CA VAL A 84 7.65 -4.75 -12.62
C VAL A 84 8.52 -5.72 -13.41
N ILE A 85 8.05 -6.97 -13.60
CA ILE A 85 8.74 -7.99 -14.39
C ILE A 85 8.78 -7.58 -15.86
N GLN A 86 7.65 -7.21 -16.46
CA GLN A 86 7.55 -6.86 -17.88
C GLN A 86 8.34 -5.60 -18.26
N LYS A 87 8.49 -4.66 -17.34
CA LYS A 87 9.22 -3.39 -17.54
C LYS A 87 10.66 -3.45 -17.05
N GLU A 88 11.11 -4.58 -16.50
CA GLU A 88 12.46 -4.80 -15.99
C GLU A 88 12.93 -3.71 -14.99
N LEU A 89 12.03 -3.25 -14.12
CA LEU A 89 12.28 -2.07 -13.27
C LEU A 89 13.35 -2.28 -12.18
N GLY A 90 13.91 -3.49 -12.05
CA GLY A 90 14.87 -3.83 -11.00
C GLY A 90 14.31 -3.78 -9.57
N ILE A 91 12.99 -3.59 -9.44
CA ILE A 91 12.27 -3.55 -8.16
C ILE A 91 12.04 -4.99 -7.70
N GLN A 92 13.01 -5.60 -7.03
CA GLN A 92 12.82 -6.93 -6.44
C GLN A 92 12.02 -6.83 -5.14
N ASP A 93 10.98 -7.67 -5.02
CA ASP A 93 10.22 -7.93 -3.79
C ASP A 93 9.85 -6.68 -2.97
N PHE A 94 9.29 -5.65 -3.62
CA PHE A 94 8.85 -4.42 -2.93
C PHE A 94 7.82 -4.69 -1.82
N LEU A 95 7.06 -5.78 -1.96
CA LEU A 95 6.32 -6.47 -0.90
C LEU A 95 6.41 -7.98 -1.19
N SER A 96 6.61 -8.80 -0.16
CA SER A 96 6.59 -10.26 -0.31
C SER A 96 5.17 -10.81 -0.44
N GLU A 97 5.02 -11.95 -1.13
CA GLU A 97 3.73 -12.66 -1.24
C GLU A 97 3.15 -13.00 0.14
N ASP A 98 4.00 -13.35 1.10
CA ASP A 98 3.58 -13.66 2.48
C ASP A 98 3.05 -12.42 3.21
N GLU A 99 3.65 -11.24 3.01
CA GLU A 99 3.14 -9.98 3.56
C GLU A 99 1.79 -9.61 2.94
N ILE A 100 1.64 -9.74 1.61
CA ILE A 100 0.38 -9.48 0.92
C ILE A 100 -0.70 -10.46 1.37
N LYS A 101 -0.36 -11.74 1.50
CA LYS A 101 -1.26 -12.75 2.01
C LYS A 101 -1.70 -12.45 3.43
N LYS A 102 -0.78 -12.10 4.34
CA LYS A 102 -1.13 -11.64 5.70
C LYS A 102 -2.08 -10.44 5.64
N ILE A 103 -1.84 -9.48 4.74
CA ILE A 103 -2.73 -8.32 4.59
C ILE A 103 -4.14 -8.72 4.14
N VAL A 104 -4.21 -9.58 3.14
CA VAL A 104 -5.48 -10.04 2.57
C VAL A 104 -6.21 -10.96 3.54
N ASP A 105 -5.55 -11.88 4.22
CA ASP A 105 -6.20 -12.87 5.08
C ASP A 105 -6.53 -12.30 6.47
N ASP A 106 -5.62 -11.51 7.05
CA ASP A 106 -5.75 -11.04 8.44
C ASP A 106 -6.35 -9.64 8.55
N TYR A 107 -6.25 -8.79 7.51
CA TYR A 107 -6.68 -7.39 7.61
C TYR A 107 -7.83 -7.03 6.66
N TYR A 108 -7.98 -7.70 5.52
CA TYR A 108 -9.00 -7.36 4.51
C TYR A 108 -10.42 -7.87 4.88
N PRO A 109 -10.64 -9.13 5.32
CA PRO A 109 -11.88 -9.58 5.95
C PRO A 109 -12.24 -8.77 7.18
N ASP A 110 -11.24 -8.28 7.90
CA ASP A 110 -11.39 -7.42 9.07
C ASP A 110 -11.72 -5.95 8.70
N SER A 111 -11.39 -5.42 7.53
CA SER A 111 -11.96 -4.11 7.11
C SER A 111 -13.51 -4.15 7.00
N MET A 112 -14.07 -5.32 6.70
CA MET A 112 -15.52 -5.60 6.64
C MET A 112 -16.09 -6.13 7.97
N LYS A 113 -15.35 -6.97 8.73
CA LYS A 113 -15.78 -7.59 10.00
C LYS A 113 -15.31 -6.87 11.26
N ALA A 114 -14.20 -6.15 11.25
CA ALA A 114 -13.65 -5.40 12.39
C ALA A 114 -14.35 -4.05 12.65
N ARG A 115 -15.37 -3.71 11.86
CA ARG A 115 -16.46 -2.85 12.39
C ARG A 115 -17.17 -3.48 13.61
N TYR A 116 -17.05 -4.81 13.80
CA TYR A 116 -17.85 -5.55 14.78
C TYR A 116 -17.12 -6.65 15.58
N TYR A 117 -15.90 -7.08 15.23
CA TYR A 117 -15.23 -8.17 15.95
C TYR A 117 -13.74 -7.95 16.26
N ASN A 118 -13.45 -7.96 17.57
CA ASN A 118 -12.12 -8.05 18.17
C ASN A 118 -11.59 -9.49 18.02
N LYS A 119 -10.81 -9.78 16.96
CA LYS A 119 -9.86 -10.89 17.00
C LYS A 119 -8.47 -10.36 17.28
N THR A 120 -7.80 -10.97 18.25
CA THR A 120 -6.40 -10.76 18.60
C THR A 120 -5.48 -11.30 17.50
N SER A 121 -5.44 -10.65 16.33
CA SER A 121 -4.35 -10.87 15.39
C SER A 121 -3.12 -10.09 15.87
N ARG A 122 -1.96 -10.76 15.95
CA ARG A 122 -0.69 -10.08 16.20
C ARG A 122 -0.28 -9.40 14.90
N PHE A 123 -0.28 -8.08 14.90
CA PHE A 123 0.16 -7.31 13.74
C PHE A 123 1.68 -7.39 13.64
N ASP A 124 2.18 -7.90 12.53
CA ASP A 124 3.61 -7.96 12.24
C ASP A 124 4.11 -6.59 11.80
N PHE A 125 4.79 -5.88 12.69
CA PHE A 125 5.26 -4.51 12.43
C PHE A 125 6.45 -4.45 11.47
N SER A 126 7.04 -5.60 11.07
CA SER A 126 8.14 -5.61 10.10
C SER A 126 7.72 -5.02 8.75
N ILE A 127 6.44 -5.09 8.41
CA ILE A 127 5.89 -4.61 7.14
C ILE A 127 6.14 -3.13 6.91
N PHE A 128 6.28 -2.33 7.97
CA PHE A 128 6.63 -0.92 7.84
C PHE A 128 8.01 -0.70 7.21
N TYR A 129 8.97 -1.60 7.44
CA TYR A 129 10.29 -1.50 6.80
C TYR A 129 10.20 -1.77 5.30
N SER A 130 9.46 -2.80 4.90
CA SER A 130 9.20 -3.12 3.48
C SER A 130 8.50 -1.96 2.77
N LEU A 131 7.51 -1.35 3.43
CA LEU A 131 6.75 -0.22 2.87
C LEU A 131 7.59 1.06 2.74
N GLU A 132 8.47 1.36 3.70
CA GLU A 132 9.41 2.48 3.56
C GLU A 132 10.35 2.30 2.37
N ASN A 133 10.81 1.06 2.13
CA ASN A 133 11.60 0.75 0.95
C ASN A 133 10.78 0.92 -0.34
N PHE A 134 9.54 0.42 -0.36
CA PHE A 134 8.66 0.56 -1.52
C PHE A 134 8.38 2.03 -1.86
N VAL A 135 8.08 2.87 -0.86
CA VAL A 135 7.88 4.31 -1.06
C VAL A 135 9.13 4.97 -1.66
N LYS A 136 10.33 4.70 -1.12
CA LYS A 136 11.58 5.26 -1.65
C LYS A 136 11.80 4.89 -3.11
N ILE A 137 11.57 3.62 -3.45
CA ILE A 137 11.66 3.14 -4.83
C ILE A 137 10.68 3.91 -5.72
N LEU A 138 9.42 4.06 -5.32
CA LEU A 138 8.44 4.80 -6.12
C LEU A 138 8.83 6.28 -6.30
N GLU A 139 9.39 6.93 -5.29
CA GLU A 139 9.88 8.32 -5.37
C GLU A 139 11.05 8.49 -6.34
N GLU A 140 11.84 7.44 -6.61
CA GLU A 140 12.89 7.49 -7.63
C GLU A 140 12.33 7.58 -9.06
N TYR A 141 11.20 6.91 -9.31
CA TYR A 141 10.56 6.82 -10.62
C TYR A 141 9.46 7.86 -10.86
N ILE A 142 8.70 8.18 -9.83
CA ILE A 142 7.50 9.02 -9.91
C ILE A 142 7.83 10.38 -9.29
N LYS A 143 8.24 11.32 -10.14
CA LYS A 143 8.55 12.69 -9.72
C LYS A 143 7.48 13.65 -10.22
N PRO A 144 7.12 14.67 -9.42
CA PRO A 144 6.34 15.78 -9.95
C PRO A 144 7.15 16.45 -11.06
N ASN A 145 6.50 16.77 -12.19
CA ASN A 145 7.11 17.57 -13.25
C ASN A 145 7.46 18.95 -12.67
N THR A 146 8.75 19.23 -12.50
CA THR A 146 9.30 20.56 -12.20
C THR A 146 9.36 21.43 -13.44
#